data_AF-A0A8C0HYB5-F1
#
_entry.id   AF-A0A8C0HYB5-F1
#
_cell.length_a   1.000
_cell.length_b   1.000
_cell.length_c   1.000
_cell.angle_alpha   90.00
_cell.angle_beta   90.00
_cell.angle_gamma   90.00
#
_symmetry.space_group_name_H-M   'P 1'
#
loop_
_entity.id
_entity.type
_entity.pdbx_description
1 polymer ?
#
loop_
_entity_poly.entity_id
_entity_poly.type
_entity_poly.pdbx_seq_one_letter_code
_entity_poly.pdbx_strand_id
1 'polypeptide(L)'
;MELEVLEICPYDPEHRMSASRLQYHLASCRKMANCKYNACHVVPVKRLKEHEANCVTRTAIDNEPFNLPKVTSPSLEPSEKFSDAANQIPDPDVWNVGKQG
;
A
#
# COMPACT_ATOMS: atom_id res chain seq x y z
N MET A 1 42.99 -19.56 -2.29
CA MET A 1 41.52 -19.64 -2.27
C MET A 1 41.04 -18.21 -2.29
N GLU A 2 40.52 -17.73 -3.42
CA GLU A 2 39.96 -16.38 -3.49
C GLU A 2 38.58 -16.43 -2.83
N LEU A 3 38.33 -15.60 -1.82
CA LEU A 3 37.02 -15.50 -1.20
C LEU A 3 36.12 -14.71 -2.16
N GLU A 4 35.14 -15.39 -2.74
CA GLU A 4 34.10 -14.73 -3.53
C GLU A 4 33.38 -13.71 -2.64
N VAL A 5 33.60 -12.42 -2.90
CA VAL A 5 32.93 -11.35 -2.17
C VAL A 5 31.45 -11.37 -2.54
N LEU A 6 30.62 -11.77 -1.57
CA LEU A 6 29.17 -11.77 -1.69
C LEU A 6 28.61 -10.44 -1.20
N GLU A 7 27.92 -9.74 -2.09
CA GLU A 7 27.19 -8.52 -1.81
C GLU A 7 25.79 -8.85 -1.29
N ILE A 8 25.28 -8.01 -0.40
CA ILE A 8 23.93 -8.11 0.15
C ILE A 8 22.97 -7.26 -0.68
N CYS A 9 21.80 -7.77 -1.02
CA CYS A 9 20.80 -6.98 -1.74
C CYS A 9 20.28 -5.81 -0.89
N PRO A 10 20.19 -4.58 -1.44
CA PRO A 10 19.68 -3.42 -0.72
C PRO A 10 18.21 -3.55 -0.31
N TYR A 11 17.43 -4.35 -1.03
CA TYR A 11 16.00 -4.57 -0.75
C TYR A 11 15.75 -5.69 0.27
N ASP A 12 16.69 -6.62 0.41
CA ASP A 12 16.51 -7.84 1.18
C ASP A 12 17.87 -8.38 1.70
N PRO A 13 18.10 -8.36 3.03
CA PRO A 13 19.37 -8.81 3.60
C PRO A 13 19.59 -10.33 3.49
N GLU A 14 18.56 -11.12 3.21
CA GLU A 14 18.65 -12.57 3.00
C GLU A 14 19.27 -12.91 1.64
N HIS A 15 19.19 -12.00 0.66
CA HIS A 15 19.79 -12.20 -0.65
C HIS A 15 21.27 -11.82 -0.63
N ARG A 16 22.13 -12.83 -0.77
CA ARG A 16 23.59 -12.71 -0.90
C ARG A 16 24.05 -13.31 -2.22
N MET A 17 24.81 -12.56 -3.00
CA MET A 17 25.29 -13.00 -4.32
C MET A 17 26.51 -12.21 -4.76
N SER A 18 27.23 -12.68 -5.77
CA SER A 18 28.36 -11.93 -6.31
C SER A 18 27.93 -10.58 -6.90
N ALA A 19 28.85 -9.62 -6.93
CA ALA A 19 28.61 -8.28 -7.48
C ALA A 19 28.07 -8.32 -8.93
N SER A 20 28.61 -9.24 -9.76
CA SER A 20 28.15 -9.44 -11.15
C SER A 20 26.69 -9.90 -11.21
N ARG A 21 26.23 -10.65 -10.20
CA ARG A 21 24.86 -11.16 -10.13
C ARG A 21 23.86 -10.16 -9.54
N LEU A 22 24.34 -9.29 -8.66
CA LEU A 22 23.52 -8.26 -8.02
C LEU A 22 22.83 -7.36 -9.05
N GLN A 23 23.52 -6.96 -10.11
CA GLN A 23 22.98 -6.03 -11.12
C GLN A 23 21.68 -6.54 -11.76
N TYR A 24 21.67 -7.77 -12.28
CA TYR A 24 20.46 -8.33 -12.89
C TYR A 24 19.41 -8.68 -11.84
N HIS A 25 19.83 -9.06 -10.63
CA HIS A 25 18.92 -9.37 -9.53
C HIS A 25 18.07 -8.15 -9.13
N LEU A 26 18.67 -6.96 -9.07
CA LEU A 26 17.95 -5.74 -8.69
C LEU A 26 16.76 -5.43 -9.60
N ALA A 27 16.86 -5.77 -10.89
CA ALA A 27 15.79 -5.55 -11.86
C ALA A 27 14.50 -6.31 -11.52
N SER A 28 14.61 -7.54 -11.02
CA SER A 28 13.45 -8.37 -10.65
C SER A 28 13.09 -8.29 -9.16
N CYS A 29 14.07 -7.99 -8.30
CA CYS A 29 13.86 -7.92 -6.86
C CYS A 29 13.23 -6.60 -6.39
N ARG A 30 13.29 -5.53 -7.19
CA ARG A 30 12.72 -4.22 -6.85
C ARG A 30 11.19 -4.26 -6.84
N LYS A 31 10.61 -4.74 -5.74
CA LYS A 31 9.17 -4.67 -5.45
C LYS A 31 8.95 -3.69 -4.30
N MET A 32 8.25 -2.59 -4.59
CA MET A 32 7.94 -1.54 -3.64
C MET A 32 6.46 -1.56 -3.27
N ALA A 33 6.14 -1.15 -2.05
CA ALA A 33 4.78 -0.94 -1.58
C ALA A 33 4.68 0.36 -0.79
N ASN A 34 3.47 0.93 -0.77
CA ASN A 34 3.15 2.07 0.08
C ASN A 34 2.82 1.62 1.50
N CYS A 35 3.11 2.47 2.48
CA CYS A 35 2.68 2.26 3.86
C CYS A 35 1.20 2.61 4.03
N LYS A 36 0.46 1.79 4.79
CA LYS A 36 -0.96 2.05 5.08
C LYS A 36 -1.22 3.29 5.94
N TYR A 37 -0.23 3.72 6.74
CA TYR A 37 -0.37 4.89 7.62
C TYR A 37 -0.02 6.20 6.90
N ASN A 38 0.86 6.15 5.90
CA ASN A 38 1.27 7.30 5.11
C ASN A 38 1.67 6.86 3.69
N ALA A 39 0.84 7.21 2.71
CA ALA A 39 1.04 6.82 1.32
C ALA A 39 2.30 7.41 0.68
N CYS A 40 2.90 8.46 1.26
CA CYS A 40 4.20 8.99 0.81
C CYS A 40 5.37 8.08 1.16
N HIS A 41 5.23 7.19 2.15
CA HIS A 41 6.26 6.21 2.47
C HIS A 41 6.20 5.05 1.48
N VAL A 42 7.25 4.92 0.67
CA VAL A 42 7.44 3.81 -0.27
C VAL A 42 8.63 2.97 0.19
N VAL A 43 8.38 1.71 0.51
CA VAL A 43 9.39 0.79 1.06
C VAL A 43 9.39 -0.55 0.33
N PRO A 44 10.47 -1.34 0.38
CA PRO A 44 10.48 -2.69 -0.19
C PRO A 44 9.40 -3.56 0.45
N VAL A 45 8.66 -4.33 -0.36
CA VAL A 45 7.54 -5.17 0.09
C VAL A 45 7.93 -6.07 1.27
N LYS A 46 9.14 -6.65 1.24
CA LYS A 46 9.64 -7.52 2.31
C LYS A 46 9.81 -6.80 3.65
N ARG A 47 10.13 -5.50 3.64
CA ARG A 47 10.31 -4.67 4.84
C ARG A 47 9.07 -3.87 5.22
N LEU A 48 7.96 -4.01 4.48
CA LEU A 48 6.74 -3.26 4.73
C LEU A 48 6.19 -3.53 6.14
N LYS A 49 6.15 -4.80 6.57
CA LYS A 49 5.64 -5.17 7.91
C LYS A 49 6.46 -4.55 9.04
N GLU A 50 7.78 -4.59 8.93
CA GLU A 50 8.69 -3.96 9.89
C GLU A 50 8.54 -2.43 9.89
N HIS A 51 8.45 -1.82 8.71
CA HIS A 51 8.18 -0.40 8.58
C HIS A 51 6.86 -0.02 9.26
N GLU A 52 5.77 -0.74 9.00
CA GLU A 52 4.46 -0.50 9.62
C GLU A 52 4.48 -0.72 11.14
N ALA A 53 5.33 -1.60 11.66
CA ALA A 53 5.52 -1.78 13.09
C ALA A 53 6.13 -0.54 13.74
N ASN A 54 7.05 0.13 13.04
CA ASN A 54 7.85 1.26 13.55
C ASN A 54 7.49 2.60 12.88
N CYS A 55 6.35 2.67 12.19
CA CYS A 55 6.01 3.84 11.38
C CYS A 55 5.69 5.03 12.30
N VAL A 56 6.40 6.15 12.12
CA VAL A 56 6.16 7.37 12.91
C VAL A 56 4.71 7.84 12.86
N THR A 57 4.06 7.73 11.70
CA THR A 57 2.66 8.11 11.52
C THR A 57 1.70 7.18 12.28
N ARG A 58 2.06 5.89 12.44
CA ARG A 58 1.31 4.97 13.30
C ARG A 58 1.41 5.39 14.76
N THR A 59 2.62 5.68 15.23
CA THR A 59 2.86 6.11 16.61
C THR A 59 2.09 7.39 16.93
N ALA A 60 2.01 8.33 15.99
CA ALA A 60 1.20 9.54 16.15
C ALA A 60 -0.31 9.24 16.32
N ILE A 61 -0.86 8.32 15.54
CA ILE A 61 -2.28 7.91 15.65
C ILE A 61 -2.56 7.19 16.98
N ASP A 62 -1.64 6.32 17.41
CA ASP A 62 -1.78 5.53 18.65
C ASP A 62 -1.60 6.37 19.92
N ASN A 63 -0.77 7.43 19.87
CA ASN A 63 -0.46 8.30 21.01
C ASN A 63 -1.33 9.56 21.06
N GLU A 64 -2.34 9.72 20.20
CA GLU A 64 -3.30 10.81 20.35
C GLU A 64 -4.28 10.46 21.48
N PRO A 65 -4.24 11.15 22.64
CA PRO A 65 -5.28 10.98 23.63
C PRO A 65 -6.54 11.55 23.01
N PHE A 66 -7.44 10.66 22.58
CA PHE A 66 -8.79 11.00 22.17
C PHE A 66 -9.49 11.77 23.31
N ASN A 67 -9.28 13.08 23.37
CA ASN A 67 -10.23 14.01 23.96
C ASN A 67 -11.38 14.17 22.96
N LEU A 68 -11.95 13.05 22.52
CA LEU A 68 -13.20 13.03 21.79
C LEU A 68 -14.28 13.44 22.80
N PRO A 69 -15.00 14.54 22.59
CA PRO A 69 -16.25 14.75 23.29
C PRO A 69 -17.10 13.51 23.06
N LYS A 70 -17.57 12.89 24.15
CA LYS A 70 -18.53 11.78 24.12
C LYS A 70 -19.80 12.30 23.45
N VAL A 71 -19.86 12.24 22.12
CA VAL A 71 -21.13 12.39 21.41
C VAL A 71 -21.91 11.15 21.78
N THR A 72 -22.79 11.34 22.75
CA THR A 72 -23.75 10.32 23.17
C THR A 72 -24.76 10.26 22.04
N SER A 73 -24.54 9.40 21.06
CA SER A 73 -25.49 9.15 19.98
C SER A 73 -26.77 8.59 20.60
N PRO A 74 -27.94 9.22 20.42
CA PRO A 74 -29.20 8.54 20.70
C PRO A 74 -29.31 7.34 19.77
N SER A 75 -29.36 6.16 20.39
CA SER A 75 -29.70 4.89 19.80
C SER A 75 -30.93 5.03 18.90
N LEU A 76 -30.76 4.91 17.58
CA LEU A 76 -31.86 4.62 16.65
C LEU A 76 -31.66 3.18 16.18
N GLU A 77 -32.31 2.28 16.92
CA GLU A 77 -32.42 0.86 16.56
C GLU A 77 -33.43 0.66 15.42
N PRO A 78 -33.38 -0.51 14.74
CA PRO A 78 -33.55 -0.62 13.30
C PRO A 78 -34.91 -1.17 12.87
N SER A 79 -35.45 -0.60 11.79
CA SER A 79 -36.54 -1.15 10.97
C SER A 79 -36.57 -0.22 9.74
N GLU A 80 -36.49 -0.65 8.48
CA GLU A 80 -37.46 -1.47 7.76
C GLU A 80 -36.81 -2.04 6.48
N LYS A 81 -37.19 -3.26 6.12
CA LYS A 81 -36.90 -3.90 4.82
C LYS A 81 -37.41 -3.02 3.67
N PHE A 82 -36.58 -2.74 2.67
CA PHE A 82 -37.07 -2.51 1.32
C PHE A 82 -36.25 -3.28 0.29
N SER A 83 -37.02 -3.86 -0.62
CA SER A 83 -36.76 -4.91 -1.60
C SER A 83 -35.70 -4.61 -2.66
N ASP A 84 -35.03 -5.69 -3.08
CA ASP A 84 -34.42 -5.89 -4.40
C ASP A 84 -35.15 -5.12 -5.52
N ALA A 85 -34.45 -4.18 -6.13
CA ALA A 85 -34.77 -3.67 -7.46
C ALA A 85 -33.47 -3.28 -8.15
N ALA A 86 -33.10 -4.10 -9.14
CA ALA A 86 -32.03 -3.87 -10.08
C ALA A 86 -32.07 -2.44 -10.63
N ASN A 87 -31.00 -1.67 -10.37
CA ASN A 87 -30.71 -0.47 -11.14
C ASN A 87 -29.44 -0.73 -11.94
N GLN A 88 -29.67 -1.20 -13.15
CA GLN A 88 -28.68 -1.23 -14.22
C GLN A 88 -28.26 0.21 -14.49
N ILE A 89 -26.98 0.52 -14.27
CA ILE A 89 -26.39 1.77 -14.74
C ILE A 89 -26.10 1.57 -16.24
N PRO A 90 -26.71 2.36 -17.15
CA PRO A 90 -26.37 2.32 -18.56
C PRO A 90 -24.98 2.90 -18.79
N ASP A 91 -24.25 2.27 -19.71
CA ASP A 91 -22.97 2.66 -20.28
C ASP A 91 -22.99 4.13 -20.76
N PRO A 92 -22.03 4.99 -20.35
CA PRO A 92 -21.89 6.31 -20.96
C PRO A 92 -21.17 6.20 -22.30
N ASP A 93 -22.01 6.19 -23.33
CA ASP A 93 -21.74 6.32 -24.75
C ASP A 93 -20.76 7.47 -25.11
N VAL A 94 -20.00 7.23 -26.18
CA VAL A 94 -19.55 8.20 -27.19
C VAL A 94 -18.47 9.23 -26.82
N TRP A 95 -17.25 8.96 -27.30
CA TRP A 95 -16.41 10.01 -27.89
C TRP A 95 -16.37 9.79 -29.41
N ASN A 96 -17.18 10.56 -30.13
CA ASN A 96 -17.08 10.69 -31.57
C ASN A 96 -16.61 12.11 -31.94
N VAL A 97 -15.85 12.16 -33.03
CA VAL A 97 -15.42 13.32 -33.82
C VAL A 97 -14.12 14.00 -33.33
N GLY A 98 -13.09 14.24 -34.16
CA GLY A 98 -12.89 14.06 -35.60
C GLY A 98 -11.41 14.39 -35.93
N LYS A 99 -10.81 13.70 -36.92
CA LYS A 99 -10.53 14.19 -38.30
C LYS A 99 -9.25 15.04 -38.47
N GLN A 100 -8.43 14.55 -39.41
CA GLN A 100 -7.43 15.20 -40.28
C GLN A 100 -5.96 15.04 -39.85
N GLY A 101 -5.05 14.58 -40.71
CA GLY A 101 -5.13 14.29 -42.15
C GLY A 101 -3.96 13.47 -42.65
#